data_AF-A0A964U4U0-F1
#
_entry.id   AF-A0A964U4U0-F1
#
_cell.length_a   1.000
_cell.length_b   1.000
_cell.length_c   1.000
_cell.angle_alpha   90.00
_cell.angle_beta   90.00
_cell.angle_gamma   90.00
#
_symmetry.space_group_name_H-M   'P 1'
#
loop_
_entity.id
_entity.type
_entity.pdbx_description
1 polymer ?
#
loop_
_entity_poly.entity_id
_entity_poly.type
_entity_poly.pdbx_seq_one_letter_code
_entity_poly.pdbx_strand_id
1 'polypeptide(L)'
;MTARGFTLLELLLATMLTVIVMVGVMAVVVRIAQPLDPRDRSPGPQDQARQSPPIDRWLRVLRTDLAHAKNIQTAENKITLTGYAALSDRGRGPTHRPAKITYQLQTTNRRCWIIRRQQWLDELTSDNVQCDLIGAGVSRFKLFRYSAEGEELSGKYESMSSDASEWADDAAELGHERHGEAEERDLPHVIRHRWAYVYNEKKSRYEYQLIDLYDIDALDAHIERLAKDLKKAERADERKRALKLNSHLAFLQQKRERVLKLLAAGVLDDLLREESGAMRSEQPVAWRLRLWLDATDARQTAVPEQAMLVRQVTIQETHSP
;
A
#
# COMPACT_ATOMS: atom_id res chain seq x y z
N MET A 1 -78.24 -41.90 -17.16
CA MET A 1 -78.07 -40.44 -16.99
C MET A 1 -77.40 -40.15 -15.65
N THR A 2 -76.07 -40.23 -15.57
CA THR A 2 -75.34 -39.96 -14.32
C THR A 2 -73.93 -39.46 -14.66
N ALA A 3 -73.79 -38.15 -14.87
CA ALA A 3 -72.49 -37.48 -14.96
C ALA A 3 -72.67 -35.99 -14.64
N ARG A 4 -73.02 -35.65 -13.38
CA ARG A 4 -73.08 -34.26 -12.89
C ARG A 4 -72.42 -34.04 -11.52
N GLY A 5 -71.75 -35.04 -10.97
CA GLY A 5 -71.05 -34.94 -9.68
C GLY A 5 -69.54 -34.68 -9.76
N PHE A 6 -68.96 -34.71 -10.98
CA PHE A 6 -67.50 -34.62 -11.16
C PHE A 6 -66.95 -33.19 -11.20
N THR A 7 -67.80 -32.17 -11.38
CA THR A 7 -67.34 -30.81 -11.68
C THR A 7 -66.79 -30.06 -10.47
N LEU A 8 -67.29 -30.30 -9.27
CA LEU A 8 -66.86 -29.58 -8.06
C LEU A 8 -65.49 -30.07 -7.55
N LEU A 9 -65.29 -31.40 -7.53
CA LEU A 9 -64.03 -32.00 -7.11
C LEU A 9 -62.92 -31.74 -8.14
N GLU A 10 -63.24 -31.78 -9.44
CA GLU A 10 -62.31 -31.45 -10.52
C GLU A 10 -61.87 -29.97 -10.47
N LEU A 11 -62.80 -29.05 -10.19
CA LEU A 11 -62.48 -27.63 -10.00
C LEU A 11 -61.59 -27.40 -8.78
N LEU A 12 -61.82 -28.13 -7.68
CA LEU A 12 -61.00 -28.03 -6.48
C LEU A 12 -59.58 -28.58 -6.70
N LEU A 13 -59.45 -29.68 -7.45
CA LEU A 13 -58.15 -30.23 -7.87
C LEU A 13 -57.40 -29.27 -8.81
N ALA A 14 -58.09 -28.68 -9.80
CA ALA A 14 -57.49 -27.73 -10.74
C ALA A 14 -56.95 -26.48 -10.03
N THR A 15 -57.71 -25.96 -9.06
CA THR A 15 -57.29 -24.78 -8.27
C THR A 15 -56.09 -25.11 -7.38
N MET A 16 -56.07 -26.26 -6.71
CA MET A 16 -54.90 -26.71 -5.93
C MET A 16 -53.65 -26.87 -6.81
N LEU A 17 -53.79 -27.50 -7.97
CA LEU A 17 -52.68 -27.67 -8.91
C LEU A 17 -52.12 -26.31 -9.34
N THR A 18 -52.99 -25.34 -9.62
CA THR A 18 -52.59 -23.99 -10.02
C THR A 18 -51.79 -23.28 -8.93
N VAL A 19 -52.22 -23.39 -7.66
CA VAL A 19 -51.49 -22.81 -6.52
C VAL A 19 -50.10 -23.43 -6.36
N ILE A 20 -49.99 -24.75 -6.47
CA ILE A 20 -48.69 -25.46 -6.37
C ILE A 20 -47.74 -25.00 -7.49
N VAL A 21 -48.24 -24.89 -8.72
CA VAL A 21 -47.45 -24.41 -9.86
C VAL A 21 -47.01 -22.96 -9.63
N MET A 22 -47.90 -22.10 -9.14
CA MET A 22 -47.59 -20.68 -8.89
C MET A 22 -46.54 -20.50 -7.79
N VAL A 23 -46.59 -21.30 -6.72
CA VAL A 23 -45.54 -21.34 -5.67
C VAL A 23 -44.21 -21.83 -6.25
N GLY A 24 -44.23 -22.84 -7.11
CA GLY A 24 -43.03 -23.34 -7.79
C GLY A 24 -42.39 -22.27 -8.70
N VAL A 25 -43.19 -21.58 -9.50
CA VAL A 25 -42.73 -20.48 -10.36
C VAL A 25 -42.17 -19.34 -9.51
N MET A 26 -42.85 -18.97 -8.42
CA MET A 26 -42.38 -17.91 -7.52
C MET A 26 -41.05 -18.28 -6.86
N ALA A 27 -40.85 -19.54 -6.47
CA ALA A 27 -39.57 -20.01 -5.95
C ALA A 27 -38.43 -19.93 -6.99
N VAL A 28 -38.71 -20.24 -8.25
CA VAL A 28 -37.74 -20.11 -9.36
C VAL A 28 -37.44 -18.63 -9.65
N VAL A 29 -38.47 -17.78 -9.72
CA VAL A 29 -38.31 -16.34 -9.92
C VAL A 29 -37.54 -15.72 -8.76
N VAL A 30 -37.78 -16.12 -7.51
CA VAL A 30 -37.00 -15.65 -6.35
C VAL A 30 -35.54 -16.10 -6.46
N ARG A 31 -35.25 -17.30 -6.96
CA ARG A 31 -33.87 -17.76 -7.18
C ARG A 31 -33.15 -17.05 -8.33
N ILE A 32 -33.88 -16.63 -9.37
CA ILE A 32 -33.31 -15.90 -10.52
C ILE A 32 -33.22 -14.40 -10.23
N ALA A 33 -34.19 -13.86 -9.50
CA ALA A 33 -34.31 -12.44 -9.15
C ALA A 33 -33.58 -12.08 -7.86
N GLN A 34 -33.14 -13.06 -7.07
CA GLN A 34 -32.02 -12.85 -6.17
C GLN A 34 -30.84 -12.52 -7.08
N PRO A 35 -30.36 -11.26 -7.15
CA PRO A 35 -29.04 -11.03 -7.68
C PRO A 35 -28.12 -12.00 -6.94
N LEU A 36 -27.14 -12.56 -7.62
CA LEU A 36 -25.97 -13.14 -6.95
C LEU A 36 -25.37 -12.02 -6.11
N ASP A 37 -25.95 -11.75 -4.95
CA ASP A 37 -25.44 -10.84 -3.96
C ASP A 37 -24.28 -11.63 -3.37
N PRO A 38 -23.02 -11.22 -3.59
CA PRO A 38 -21.85 -11.91 -3.02
C PRO A 38 -21.83 -11.88 -1.48
N ARG A 39 -22.94 -11.51 -0.84
CA ARG A 39 -23.16 -11.38 0.60
C ARG A 39 -23.69 -12.64 1.27
N ASP A 40 -24.30 -13.60 0.59
CA ASP A 40 -25.06 -14.65 1.31
C ASP A 40 -24.25 -15.90 1.72
N ARG A 41 -22.92 -15.82 1.71
CA ARG A 41 -22.02 -16.73 2.46
C ARG A 41 -20.98 -15.98 3.29
N SER A 42 -21.32 -14.76 3.68
CA SER A 42 -20.50 -13.94 4.53
C SER A 42 -21.05 -13.98 5.96
N PRO A 43 -20.31 -14.47 6.98
CA PRO A 43 -20.66 -14.24 8.39
C PRO A 43 -21.03 -12.76 8.58
N GLY A 44 -22.04 -12.50 9.42
CA GLY A 44 -22.74 -11.22 9.47
C GLY A 44 -21.81 -9.98 9.44
N PRO A 45 -22.28 -8.84 8.87
CA PRO A 45 -21.45 -7.65 8.62
C PRO A 45 -20.77 -7.05 9.86
N GLN A 46 -21.17 -7.45 11.08
CA GLN A 46 -20.51 -7.06 12.32
C GLN A 46 -19.28 -7.92 12.66
N ASP A 47 -19.21 -9.18 12.24
CA ASP A 47 -18.07 -10.08 12.51
C ASP A 47 -16.98 -10.01 11.43
N GLN A 48 -17.35 -9.74 10.16
CA GLN A 48 -16.36 -9.60 9.10
C GLN A 48 -15.52 -8.33 9.17
N ALA A 49 -16.08 -7.23 9.71
CA ALA A 49 -15.34 -6.00 9.89
C ALA A 49 -14.16 -6.15 10.87
N ARG A 50 -14.21 -7.16 11.76
CA ARG A 50 -13.11 -7.47 12.71
C ARG A 50 -12.09 -8.46 12.16
N GLN A 51 -12.38 -9.12 11.04
CA GLN A 51 -11.49 -10.10 10.42
C GLN A 51 -11.10 -9.66 9.00
N SER A 52 -10.80 -8.38 8.81
CA SER A 52 -10.04 -7.99 7.62
C SER A 52 -8.79 -8.87 7.59
N PRO A 53 -8.54 -9.63 6.51
CA PRO A 53 -7.39 -10.50 6.45
C PRO A 53 -6.15 -9.67 6.75
N PRO A 54 -5.20 -10.22 7.54
CA PRO A 54 -4.00 -9.48 7.91
C PRO A 54 -3.34 -8.93 6.66
N ILE A 55 -2.81 -7.72 6.79
CA ILE A 55 -2.25 -6.94 5.69
C ILE A 55 -1.16 -7.73 4.92
N ASP A 56 -0.54 -8.74 5.52
CA ASP A 56 0.47 -9.56 4.83
C ASP A 56 -0.15 -10.60 3.88
N ARG A 57 -1.38 -11.07 4.15
CA ARG A 57 -2.07 -12.05 3.31
C ARG A 57 -2.43 -11.46 1.96
N TRP A 58 -2.98 -10.25 1.93
CA TRP A 58 -3.34 -9.65 0.66
C TRP A 58 -2.12 -9.14 -0.11
N LEU A 59 -1.07 -8.68 0.57
CA LEU A 59 0.19 -8.35 -0.09
C LEU A 59 0.80 -9.58 -0.78
N ARG A 60 0.66 -10.76 -0.19
CA ARG A 60 1.05 -12.02 -0.83
C ARG A 60 0.25 -12.29 -2.10
N VAL A 61 -1.09 -12.16 -2.04
CA VAL A 61 -1.96 -12.33 -3.22
C VAL A 61 -1.58 -11.35 -4.32
N LEU A 62 -1.42 -10.07 -3.99
CA LEU A 62 -1.05 -9.04 -4.96
C LEU A 62 0.35 -9.28 -5.57
N ARG A 63 1.31 -9.75 -4.77
CA ARG A 63 2.63 -10.17 -5.25
C ARG A 63 2.51 -11.30 -6.27
N THR A 64 1.73 -12.33 -5.96
CA THR A 64 1.48 -13.44 -6.86
C THR A 64 0.81 -12.98 -8.15
N ASP A 65 -0.22 -12.14 -8.05
CA ASP A 65 -0.94 -11.64 -9.23
C ASP A 65 -0.06 -10.79 -10.14
N LEU A 66 0.78 -9.92 -9.56
CA LEU A 66 1.73 -9.09 -10.32
C LEU A 66 2.84 -9.94 -10.96
N ALA A 67 3.38 -10.93 -10.24
CA ALA A 67 4.43 -11.80 -10.77
C ALA A 67 3.98 -12.66 -11.98
N HIS A 68 2.68 -12.91 -12.12
CA HIS A 68 2.12 -13.69 -13.22
C HIS A 68 1.34 -12.83 -14.24
N ALA A 69 1.35 -11.51 -14.07
CA ALA A 69 0.73 -10.59 -15.02
C ALA A 69 1.57 -10.52 -16.30
N LYS A 70 0.91 -10.65 -17.45
CA LYS A 70 1.52 -10.42 -18.78
C LYS A 70 1.25 -9.00 -19.28
N ASN A 71 0.17 -8.39 -18.82
CA ASN A 71 -0.17 -7.01 -19.14
C ASN A 71 -0.72 -6.33 -17.89
N ILE A 72 -0.26 -5.10 -17.66
CA ILE A 72 -0.63 -4.29 -16.50
C ILE A 72 -1.09 -2.93 -17.02
N GLN A 73 -2.34 -2.60 -16.73
CA GLN A 73 -2.95 -1.32 -17.04
C GLN A 73 -3.28 -0.61 -15.73
N THR A 74 -2.83 0.63 -15.60
CA THR A 74 -3.09 1.46 -14.42
C THR A 74 -4.02 2.61 -14.81
N ALA A 75 -4.97 2.90 -13.92
CA ALA A 75 -5.82 4.07 -13.97
C ALA A 75 -5.97 4.62 -12.55
N GLU A 76 -6.62 5.77 -12.39
CA GLU A 76 -6.86 6.32 -11.07
C GLU A 76 -7.69 5.36 -10.22
N ASN A 77 -7.14 4.95 -9.06
CA ASN A 77 -7.77 4.01 -8.13
C ASN A 77 -8.18 2.66 -8.73
N LYS A 78 -7.54 2.26 -9.83
CA LYS A 78 -7.81 1.00 -10.52
C LYS A 78 -6.52 0.44 -11.14
N ILE A 79 -6.25 -0.84 -10.89
CA ILE A 79 -5.20 -1.60 -11.57
C ILE A 79 -5.85 -2.80 -12.23
N THR A 80 -5.59 -3.01 -13.52
CA THR A 80 -6.05 -4.18 -14.26
C THR A 80 -4.84 -5.00 -14.69
N LEU A 81 -4.82 -6.28 -14.33
CA LEU A 81 -3.81 -7.25 -14.65
C LEU A 81 -4.44 -8.30 -15.56
N THR A 82 -3.73 -8.70 -16.62
CA THR A 82 -4.11 -9.83 -17.45
C THR A 82 -2.96 -10.82 -17.45
N GLY A 83 -3.20 -12.07 -17.04
CA GLY A 83 -2.13 -13.06 -16.84
C GLY A 83 -2.62 -14.45 -16.43
N TYR A 84 -1.74 -15.25 -15.83
CA TYR A 84 -1.96 -16.68 -15.55
C TYR A 84 -1.87 -17.02 -14.05
N ALA A 85 -2.54 -16.24 -13.19
CA ALA A 85 -2.62 -16.49 -11.74
C ALA A 85 -4.03 -16.28 -11.19
N ALA A 86 -5.02 -16.93 -11.81
CA ALA A 86 -6.37 -16.94 -11.25
C ALA A 86 -6.37 -17.70 -9.91
N LEU A 87 -7.08 -17.21 -8.90
CA LEU A 87 -7.35 -17.98 -7.68
C LEU A 87 -8.50 -18.94 -7.92
N SER A 88 -8.44 -20.14 -7.34
CA SER A 88 -9.56 -21.09 -7.37
C SER A 88 -10.67 -20.69 -6.38
N ASP A 89 -11.93 -20.87 -6.77
CA ASP A 89 -13.10 -20.56 -5.94
C ASP A 89 -13.11 -21.30 -4.59
N ARG A 90 -12.66 -22.57 -4.60
CA ARG A 90 -12.77 -23.47 -3.44
C ARG A 90 -11.56 -23.46 -2.53
N GLY A 91 -10.37 -23.11 -3.04
CA GLY A 91 -9.12 -23.24 -2.31
C GLY A 91 -8.34 -21.95 -2.14
N ARG A 92 -8.69 -20.88 -2.88
CA ARG A 92 -7.85 -19.67 -3.03
C ARG A 92 -6.38 -19.97 -3.33
N GLY A 93 -6.11 -21.15 -3.88
CA GLY A 93 -4.81 -21.54 -4.39
C GLY A 93 -4.63 -20.92 -5.77
N PRO A 94 -3.40 -20.50 -6.14
CA PRO A 94 -3.12 -20.04 -7.48
C PRO A 94 -3.40 -21.15 -8.49
N THR A 95 -3.95 -20.78 -9.64
CA THR A 95 -4.21 -21.64 -10.78
C THR A 95 -3.60 -21.01 -12.02
N HIS A 96 -3.20 -21.83 -12.99
CA HIS A 96 -2.63 -21.37 -14.26
C HIS A 96 -3.69 -20.95 -15.29
N ARG A 97 -4.95 -20.78 -14.89
CA ARG A 97 -6.01 -20.35 -15.80
C ARG A 97 -5.80 -18.87 -16.20
N PRO A 98 -6.01 -18.52 -17.47
CA PRO A 98 -5.93 -17.14 -17.92
C PRO A 98 -7.05 -16.32 -17.27
N ALA A 99 -6.70 -15.21 -16.63
CA ALA A 99 -7.66 -14.33 -15.99
C ALA A 99 -7.32 -12.86 -16.15
N LYS A 100 -8.38 -12.04 -16.11
CA LYS A 100 -8.32 -10.60 -15.95
C LYS A 100 -8.64 -10.27 -14.50
N ILE A 101 -7.67 -9.71 -13.80
CA ILE A 101 -7.78 -9.33 -12.39
C ILE A 101 -7.81 -7.81 -12.31
N THR A 102 -8.83 -7.26 -11.66
CA THR A 102 -9.02 -5.82 -11.48
C THR A 102 -9.02 -5.51 -10.00
N TYR A 103 -8.03 -4.76 -9.54
CA TYR A 103 -8.06 -4.10 -8.25
C TYR A 103 -8.73 -2.74 -8.41
N GLN A 104 -9.72 -2.46 -7.58
CA GLN A 104 -10.43 -1.18 -7.62
C GLN A 104 -10.77 -0.71 -6.20
N LEU A 105 -10.69 0.60 -6.00
CA LEU A 105 -11.19 1.23 -4.78
C LEU A 105 -12.71 1.40 -4.90
N GLN A 106 -13.46 0.91 -3.92
CA GLN A 106 -14.90 1.12 -3.85
C GLN A 106 -15.28 1.71 -2.50
N THR A 107 -16.05 2.79 -2.52
CA THR A 107 -16.58 3.42 -1.31
C THR A 107 -17.94 2.84 -0.99
N THR A 108 -18.08 2.20 0.16
CA THR A 108 -19.33 1.62 0.68
C THR A 108 -19.46 2.00 2.15
N ASN A 109 -20.62 2.54 2.54
CA ASN A 109 -20.91 2.97 3.92
C ASN A 109 -19.86 3.95 4.49
N ARG A 110 -19.44 4.95 3.69
CA ARG A 110 -18.39 5.93 4.04
C ARG A 110 -17.01 5.33 4.34
N ARG A 111 -16.80 4.04 4.05
CA ARG A 111 -15.51 3.37 4.12
C ARG A 111 -15.04 3.05 2.71
N CYS A 112 -13.75 3.21 2.47
CA CYS A 112 -13.12 2.82 1.22
C CYS A 112 -12.51 1.43 1.34
N TRP A 113 -12.77 0.60 0.34
CA TRP A 113 -12.37 -0.79 0.29
C TRP A 113 -11.56 -1.03 -0.97
N ILE A 114 -10.49 -1.83 -0.87
CA ILE A 114 -9.89 -2.44 -2.07
C ILE A 114 -10.66 -3.73 -2.36
N ILE A 115 -11.17 -3.82 -3.58
CA ILE A 115 -11.81 -5.02 -4.10
C ILE A 115 -10.93 -5.58 -5.21
N ARG A 116 -10.72 -6.90 -5.18
CA ARG A 116 -10.09 -7.67 -6.25
C ARG A 116 -11.20 -8.39 -7.00
N ARG A 117 -11.43 -8.01 -8.25
CA ARG A 117 -12.36 -8.68 -9.15
C ARG A 117 -11.58 -9.53 -10.14
N GLN A 118 -11.82 -10.82 -10.19
CA GLN A 118 -11.22 -11.75 -11.12
C GLN A 118 -12.26 -12.20 -12.13
N GLN A 119 -11.89 -12.22 -13.40
CA GLN A 119 -12.71 -12.77 -14.47
C GLN A 119 -11.89 -13.82 -15.23
N TRP A 120 -12.38 -15.05 -15.33
CA TRP A 120 -11.75 -16.08 -16.16
C TRP A 120 -11.98 -15.77 -17.63
N LEU A 121 -10.91 -15.82 -18.43
CA LEU A 121 -10.96 -15.46 -19.86
C LEU A 121 -11.29 -16.65 -20.76
N ASP A 122 -11.15 -17.87 -20.23
CA ASP A 122 -11.46 -19.14 -20.89
C ASP A 122 -12.91 -19.58 -20.68
N GLU A 123 -13.70 -18.85 -19.88
CA GLU A 123 -15.07 -19.21 -19.52
C GLU A 123 -16.06 -18.15 -19.98
N LEU A 124 -17.11 -18.58 -20.70
CA LEU A 124 -18.13 -17.69 -21.28
C LEU A 124 -19.44 -17.65 -20.47
N THR A 125 -19.43 -18.20 -19.26
CA THR A 125 -20.59 -18.18 -18.36
C THR A 125 -20.77 -16.80 -17.74
N SER A 126 -22.00 -16.45 -17.33
CA SER A 126 -22.27 -15.22 -16.57
C SER A 126 -21.61 -15.21 -15.19
N ASP A 127 -21.30 -16.41 -14.68
CA ASP A 127 -20.79 -16.63 -13.34
C ASP A 127 -19.26 -16.67 -13.31
N ASN A 128 -18.61 -16.28 -14.42
CA ASN A 128 -17.16 -16.28 -14.59
C ASN A 128 -16.43 -15.13 -13.87
N VAL A 129 -17.11 -14.46 -12.93
CA VAL A 129 -16.58 -13.31 -12.19
C VAL A 129 -16.60 -13.60 -10.70
N GLN A 130 -15.42 -13.56 -10.11
CA GLN A 130 -15.23 -13.64 -8.66
C GLN A 130 -14.85 -12.26 -8.11
N CYS A 131 -15.40 -11.89 -6.95
CA CYS A 131 -15.06 -10.65 -6.25
C CYS A 131 -14.59 -10.96 -4.83
N ASP A 132 -13.37 -10.56 -4.51
CA ASP A 132 -12.78 -10.69 -3.17
C ASP A 132 -12.61 -9.32 -2.53
N LEU A 133 -13.06 -9.18 -1.28
CA LEU A 133 -12.77 -8.03 -0.45
C LEU A 133 -11.35 -8.16 0.13
N ILE A 134 -10.47 -7.24 -0.22
CA ILE A 134 -9.04 -7.35 0.06
C ILE A 134 -8.64 -6.61 1.35
N GLY A 135 -9.15 -5.41 1.52
CA GLY A 135 -8.83 -4.58 2.68
C GLY A 135 -9.77 -3.39 2.82
N ALA A 136 -9.93 -2.93 4.05
CA ALA A 136 -10.66 -1.73 4.42
C ALA A 136 -9.70 -0.55 4.66
N GLY A 137 -10.25 0.67 4.72
CA GLY A 137 -9.53 1.84 5.18
C GLY A 137 -8.45 2.32 4.20
N VAL A 138 -8.49 1.91 2.94
CA VAL A 138 -7.56 2.41 1.91
C VAL A 138 -8.25 3.59 1.23
N SER A 139 -7.64 4.76 1.25
CA SER A 139 -8.19 5.97 0.59
C SER A 139 -7.71 6.11 -0.85
N ARG A 140 -6.51 5.61 -1.15
CA ARG A 140 -5.89 5.68 -2.49
C ARG A 140 -4.90 4.54 -2.67
N PHE A 141 -4.72 4.09 -3.91
CA PHE A 141 -3.56 3.28 -4.28
C PHE A 141 -3.05 3.64 -5.67
N LYS A 142 -1.74 3.50 -5.88
CA LYS A 142 -1.07 3.77 -7.15
C LYS A 142 0.06 2.77 -7.36
N LEU A 143 0.11 2.22 -8.57
CA LEU A 143 1.17 1.34 -9.01
C LEU A 143 2.11 2.12 -9.93
N PHE A 144 3.41 2.01 -9.66
CA PHE A 144 4.48 2.65 -10.40
C PHE A 144 5.31 1.56 -11.09
N ARG A 145 5.72 1.85 -12.32
CA ARG A 145 6.68 1.03 -13.06
C ARG A 145 8.08 1.45 -12.62
N TYR A 146 8.91 0.50 -12.24
CA TYR A 146 10.30 0.71 -11.90
C TYR A 146 11.17 0.27 -13.08
N SER A 147 12.04 1.17 -13.56
CA SER A 147 13.05 0.86 -14.58
C SER A 147 14.37 0.56 -13.88
N ALA A 148 14.99 -0.58 -14.20
CA ALA A 148 16.26 -1.02 -13.63
C ALA A 148 17.45 -0.11 -14.02
N GLU A 149 17.29 0.77 -15.01
CA GLU A 149 18.32 1.72 -15.46
C GLU A 149 18.78 2.69 -14.35
N GLY A 150 18.05 2.81 -13.23
CA GLY A 150 18.51 3.57 -12.05
C GLY A 150 19.44 2.79 -11.10
N GLU A 151 19.61 1.47 -11.26
CA GLU A 151 20.28 0.60 -10.28
C GLU A 151 21.77 0.34 -10.57
N GLU A 152 22.25 0.55 -11.81
CA GLU A 152 23.70 0.51 -12.12
C GLU A 152 24.50 1.57 -11.33
N LEU A 153 23.83 2.60 -10.83
CA LEU A 153 24.43 3.60 -9.93
C LEU A 153 24.41 3.17 -8.46
N SER A 154 23.56 2.23 -8.05
CA SER A 154 23.41 1.78 -6.65
C SER A 154 24.36 0.64 -6.28
N GLY A 155 24.62 -0.30 -7.20
CA GLY A 155 25.51 -1.46 -6.95
C GLY A 155 26.98 -1.08 -6.70
N LYS A 156 27.39 0.14 -7.10
CA LYS A 156 28.73 0.68 -6.83
C LYS A 156 28.91 1.20 -5.39
N TYR A 157 27.83 1.33 -4.62
CA TYR A 157 27.86 1.92 -3.28
C TYR A 157 27.94 0.88 -2.14
N GLU A 158 27.50 -0.36 -2.33
CA GLU A 158 27.62 -1.41 -1.30
C GLU A 158 29.10 -1.76 -1.01
N SER A 159 30.01 -1.59 -1.99
CA SER A 159 31.45 -1.77 -1.76
C SER A 159 32.14 -0.61 -1.03
N MET A 160 31.46 0.51 -0.78
CA MET A 160 32.02 1.66 -0.03
C MET A 160 31.42 1.82 1.37
N SER A 161 30.37 1.07 1.73
CA SER A 161 29.71 1.15 3.05
C SER A 161 30.36 0.27 4.13
N SER A 162 31.25 -0.67 3.76
CA SER A 162 31.99 -1.52 4.71
C SER A 162 32.90 -0.71 5.63
N ASP A 163 33.40 0.44 5.19
CA ASP A 163 34.33 1.29 5.95
C ASP A 163 33.62 2.22 6.95
N ALA A 164 32.29 2.35 6.85
CA ALA A 164 31.50 3.23 7.72
C ALA A 164 31.03 2.53 9.03
N SER A 165 31.20 1.21 9.14
CA SER A 165 30.78 0.44 10.34
C SER A 165 31.69 0.67 11.55
N GLU A 166 32.92 1.16 11.35
CA GLU A 166 33.92 1.33 12.41
C GLU A 166 33.66 2.57 13.29
N TRP A 167 32.77 3.48 12.86
CA TRP A 167 32.49 4.75 13.54
C TRP A 167 31.21 4.72 14.40
N ALA A 168 30.47 3.60 14.39
CA ALA A 168 29.19 3.48 15.07
C ALA A 168 29.31 3.09 16.55
N ASP A 169 30.43 2.48 16.95
CA ASP A 169 30.63 1.99 18.31
C ASP A 169 31.10 3.11 19.28
N ASP A 170 31.77 4.15 18.77
CA ASP A 170 32.24 5.29 19.59
C ASP A 170 31.12 6.28 19.98
N ALA A 171 29.99 6.29 19.26
CA ALA A 171 28.87 7.19 19.56
C ALA A 171 27.93 6.67 20.66
N ALA A 172 28.06 5.40 21.07
CA ALA A 172 27.18 4.76 22.05
C ALA A 172 27.54 5.11 23.51
N GLU A 173 28.74 5.62 23.79
CA GLU A 173 29.17 5.97 25.15
C GLU A 173 28.78 7.39 25.62
N LEU A 174 28.30 8.26 24.72
CA LEU A 174 27.96 9.64 25.05
C LEU A 174 26.44 9.86 25.15
N GLY A 175 25.87 9.48 26.30
CA GLY A 175 24.78 10.21 26.95
C GLY A 175 23.40 10.20 26.29
N HIS A 176 22.55 9.24 26.69
CA HIS A 176 21.09 9.32 26.55
C HIS A 176 20.49 10.37 27.50
N GLU A 177 20.64 11.66 27.21
CA GLU A 177 19.71 12.69 27.71
C GLU A 177 18.65 12.96 26.65
N ARG A 178 17.38 12.76 27.04
CA ARG A 178 16.21 13.03 26.20
C ARG A 178 16.15 14.52 25.86
N HIS A 179 16.64 14.90 24.69
CA HIS A 179 16.39 16.22 24.11
C HIS A 179 14.89 16.36 23.82
N GLY A 180 14.26 17.27 24.56
CA GLY A 180 12.81 17.47 24.59
C GLY A 180 12.24 18.17 23.36
N GLU A 181 10.96 17.88 23.12
CA GLU A 181 10.03 18.36 22.08
C GLU A 181 9.93 19.89 21.89
N ALA A 182 10.65 20.70 22.66
CA ALA A 182 10.60 22.15 22.59
C ALA A 182 11.53 22.76 21.51
N GLU A 183 12.51 22.01 21.01
CA GLU A 183 13.55 22.53 20.10
C GLU A 183 13.21 22.38 18.60
N GLU A 184 12.20 21.59 18.27
CA GLU A 184 11.83 21.30 16.86
C GLU A 184 11.11 22.49 16.18
N ARG A 185 10.68 23.51 16.95
CA ARG A 185 9.94 24.67 16.43
C ARG A 185 10.77 25.68 15.64
N ASP A 186 12.11 25.67 15.80
CA ASP A 186 13.02 26.62 15.14
C ASP A 186 13.75 26.04 13.92
N LEU A 187 13.46 24.79 13.54
CA LEU A 187 14.04 24.21 12.33
C LEU A 187 13.55 24.96 11.08
N PRO A 188 14.42 25.15 10.05
CA PRO A 188 14.00 25.73 8.79
C PRO A 188 12.84 24.90 8.22
N HIS A 189 11.83 25.56 7.66
CA HIS A 189 10.56 24.95 7.24
C HIS A 189 10.80 23.59 6.57
N VAL A 190 10.41 22.51 7.25
CA VAL A 190 10.34 21.19 6.64
C VAL A 190 9.43 21.34 5.43
N ILE A 191 9.99 21.25 4.21
CA ILE A 191 9.17 21.44 3.00
C ILE A 191 8.11 20.34 2.99
N ARG A 192 8.52 19.09 3.25
CA ARG A 192 7.62 17.92 3.32
C ARG A 192 8.19 16.82 4.22
N HIS A 193 7.33 16.23 5.03
CA HIS A 193 7.58 14.93 5.64
C HIS A 193 7.29 13.81 4.64
N ARG A 194 8.22 12.88 4.43
CA ARG A 194 8.02 11.74 3.53
C ARG A 194 8.48 10.44 4.19
N TRP A 195 7.55 9.49 4.35
CA TRP A 195 7.90 8.15 4.80
C TRP A 195 8.57 7.37 3.66
N ALA A 196 9.74 6.80 3.93
CA ALA A 196 10.44 5.91 3.02
C ALA A 196 10.65 4.53 3.66
N TYR A 197 10.60 3.50 2.80
CA TYR A 197 11.05 2.17 3.15
C TYR A 197 12.58 2.14 3.00
N VAL A 198 13.30 1.98 4.11
CA VAL A 198 14.75 1.82 4.10
C VAL A 198 15.04 0.39 4.53
N TYR A 199 15.82 -0.35 3.74
CA TYR A 199 16.26 -1.68 4.14
C TYR A 199 17.28 -1.54 5.26
N ASN A 200 17.01 -2.18 6.40
CA ASN A 200 17.95 -2.25 7.51
C ASN A 200 18.70 -3.58 7.43
N GLU A 201 19.94 -3.54 6.97
CA GLU A 201 20.81 -4.72 6.81
C GLU A 201 21.02 -5.46 8.13
N LYS A 202 21.28 -4.74 9.23
CA LYS A 202 21.51 -5.34 10.55
C LYS A 202 20.32 -6.18 11.04
N LYS A 203 19.11 -5.83 10.60
CA LYS A 203 17.87 -6.50 11.01
C LYS A 203 17.27 -7.37 9.91
N SER A 204 17.93 -7.46 8.75
CA SER A 204 17.43 -8.12 7.53
C SER A 204 15.96 -7.83 7.23
N ARG A 205 15.53 -6.60 7.47
CA ARG A 205 14.13 -6.18 7.31
C ARG A 205 14.06 -4.74 6.86
N TYR A 206 13.01 -4.44 6.13
CA TYR A 206 12.70 -3.05 5.81
C TYR A 206 12.07 -2.35 7.02
N GLU A 207 12.57 -1.17 7.34
CA GLU A 207 12.03 -0.29 8.38
C GLU A 207 11.48 0.99 7.75
N TYR A 208 10.40 1.50 8.33
CA TYR A 208 9.88 2.80 7.98
C TYR A 208 10.77 3.86 8.60
N GLN A 209 11.28 4.76 7.79
CA GLN A 209 11.95 5.96 8.29
C GLN A 209 11.25 7.19 7.73
N LEU A 210 10.91 8.10 8.63
CA LEU A 210 10.48 9.44 8.27
C LEU A 210 11.71 10.17 7.71
N ILE A 211 11.68 10.50 6.43
CA ILE A 211 12.66 11.36 5.80
C ILE A 211 12.03 12.73 5.70
N ASP A 212 12.52 13.65 6.51
CA ASP A 212 12.19 15.05 6.37
C ASP A 212 12.96 15.58 5.16
N LEU A 213 12.22 16.02 4.14
CA LEU A 213 12.81 16.69 2.99
C LEU A 213 12.92 18.17 3.34
N TYR A 214 14.15 18.60 3.54
CA TYR A 214 14.49 20.01 3.74
C TYR A 214 14.76 20.66 2.40
N ASP A 215 14.47 21.96 2.35
CA ASP A 215 15.13 22.84 1.40
C ASP A 215 16.61 22.84 1.75
N ILE A 216 17.48 22.39 0.85
CA ILE A 216 18.92 22.38 1.12
C ILE A 216 19.41 23.80 1.33
N ASP A 217 18.89 24.76 0.56
CA ASP A 217 19.31 26.15 0.66
C ASP A 217 18.90 26.73 2.02
N ALA A 218 17.71 26.37 2.53
CA ALA A 218 17.28 26.80 3.86
C ALA A 218 18.04 26.08 4.98
N LEU A 219 18.39 24.80 4.80
CA LEU A 219 19.20 24.02 5.73
C LEU A 219 20.61 24.61 5.84
N ASP A 220 21.24 24.94 4.71
CA ASP A 220 22.56 25.54 4.64
C ASP A 220 22.56 26.93 5.28
N ALA A 221 21.55 27.75 4.99
CA ALA A 221 21.36 29.05 5.64
C ALA A 221 21.13 28.96 7.16
N HIS A 222 20.55 27.85 7.65
CA HIS A 222 20.37 27.63 9.08
C HIS A 222 21.67 27.18 9.75
N ILE A 223 22.42 26.25 9.11
CA ILE A 223 23.75 25.82 9.58
C ILE A 223 24.70 27.02 9.68
N GLU A 224 24.71 27.90 8.68
CA GLU A 224 25.53 29.12 8.72
C GLU A 224 25.17 30.07 9.86
N ARG A 225 23.88 30.22 10.18
CA ARG A 225 23.41 31.03 11.30
C ARG A 225 23.89 30.45 12.63
N LEU A 226 23.69 29.16 12.86
CA LEU A 226 24.17 28.49 14.06
C LEU A 226 25.69 28.55 14.21
N ALA A 227 26.44 28.44 13.12
CA ALA A 227 27.90 28.56 13.14
C ALA A 227 28.35 29.98 13.57
N LYS A 228 27.62 31.03 13.16
CA LYS A 228 27.88 32.41 13.60
C LYS A 228 27.56 32.59 15.09
N ASP A 229 26.45 32.02 15.55
CA ASP A 229 26.04 32.10 16.95
C ASP A 229 26.99 31.32 17.87
N LEU A 230 27.50 30.17 17.42
CA LEU A 230 28.52 29.39 18.13
C LEU A 230 29.78 30.22 18.36
N LYS A 231 30.32 30.84 17.30
CA LYS A 231 31.50 31.72 17.39
C LYS A 231 31.27 32.91 18.33
N LYS A 232 30.04 33.43 18.39
CA LYS A 232 29.69 34.52 19.32
C LYS A 232 29.64 34.04 20.77
N ALA A 233 29.08 32.86 21.02
CA ALA A 233 29.02 32.25 22.36
C ALA A 233 30.41 31.89 22.88
N GLU A 234 31.31 31.38 22.03
CA GLU A 234 32.71 31.10 22.37
C GLU A 234 33.46 32.37 22.79
N ARG A 235 33.27 33.48 22.07
CA ARG A 235 33.87 34.79 22.42
C ARG A 235 33.34 35.38 23.72
N ALA A 236 32.12 35.03 24.10
CA ALA A 236 31.48 35.48 25.33
C ALA A 236 31.77 34.56 26.53
N ASP A 237 32.60 33.52 26.36
CA ASP A 237 32.87 32.47 27.34
C ASP A 237 31.61 31.72 27.84
N GLU A 238 30.55 31.69 27.04
CA GLU A 238 29.28 31.00 27.36
C GLU A 238 29.37 29.48 27.10
N ARG A 239 30.26 28.77 27.81
CA ARG A 239 30.60 27.34 27.56
C ARG A 239 29.39 26.41 27.39
N LYS A 240 28.36 26.55 28.24
CA LYS A 240 27.16 25.70 28.17
C LYS A 240 26.38 25.92 26.89
N ARG A 241 26.26 27.17 26.45
CA ARG A 241 25.55 27.53 25.20
C ARG A 241 26.35 27.07 23.99
N ALA A 242 27.67 27.26 24.02
CA ALA A 242 28.56 26.78 22.95
C ALA A 242 28.46 25.26 22.77
N LEU A 243 28.45 24.49 23.87
CA LEU A 243 28.28 23.02 23.79
C LEU A 243 26.95 22.63 23.12
N LYS A 244 25.85 23.30 23.49
CA LYS A 244 24.51 23.05 22.92
C LYS A 244 24.41 23.43 21.44
N LEU A 245 25.01 24.56 21.05
CA LEU A 245 25.06 24.99 19.65
C LEU A 245 25.91 24.03 18.81
N ASN A 246 27.01 23.52 19.37
CA ASN A 246 27.88 22.58 18.67
C ASN A 246 27.20 21.22 18.42
N SER A 247 26.48 20.67 19.41
CA SER A 247 25.73 19.42 19.22
C SER A 247 24.62 19.58 18.19
N HIS A 248 23.90 20.71 18.21
CA HIS A 248 22.86 21.00 17.23
C HIS A 248 23.44 21.15 15.81
N LEU A 249 24.58 21.84 15.68
CA LEU A 249 25.27 22.01 14.40
C LEU A 249 25.74 20.67 13.84
N ALA A 250 26.32 19.78 14.66
CA ALA A 250 26.73 18.44 14.26
C ALA A 250 25.54 17.60 13.75
N PHE A 251 24.40 17.65 14.44
CA PHE A 251 23.17 16.97 14.02
C PHE A 251 22.68 17.45 12.64
N LEU A 252 22.64 18.77 12.42
CA LEU A 252 22.19 19.32 11.14
C LEU A 252 23.16 19.04 10.00
N GLN A 253 24.47 19.02 10.26
CA GLN A 253 25.48 18.62 9.28
C GLN A 253 25.31 17.16 8.85
N GLN A 254 25.09 16.25 9.81
CA GLN A 254 24.80 14.85 9.50
C GLN A 254 23.53 14.71 8.65
N LYS A 255 22.48 15.48 8.97
CA LYS A 255 21.23 15.49 8.20
C LYS A 255 21.43 16.01 6.78
N ARG A 256 22.18 17.11 6.62
CA ARG A 256 22.58 17.68 5.32
C ARG A 256 23.35 16.67 4.48
N GLU A 257 24.37 16.02 5.05
CA GLU A 257 25.17 15.03 4.35
C GLU A 257 24.32 13.86 3.85
N ARG A 258 23.35 13.41 4.67
CA ARG A 258 22.41 12.37 4.28
C ARG A 258 21.51 12.79 3.12
N VAL A 259 21.00 14.03 3.12
CA VAL A 259 20.22 14.58 2.00
C VAL A 259 21.07 14.70 0.74
N LEU A 260 22.31 15.18 0.85
CA LEU A 260 23.24 15.27 -0.28
C LEU A 260 23.62 13.89 -0.83
N LYS A 261 23.81 12.88 0.01
CA LYS A 261 24.01 11.49 -0.45
C LYS A 261 22.82 10.98 -1.24
N LEU A 262 21.58 11.27 -0.80
CA LEU A 262 20.37 10.89 -1.52
C LEU A 262 20.22 11.63 -2.86
N LEU A 263 20.66 12.89 -2.95
CA LEU A 263 20.69 13.66 -4.19
C LEU A 263 21.76 13.18 -5.16
N ALA A 264 22.99 13.00 -4.66
CA ALA A 264 24.11 12.50 -5.46
C ALA A 264 23.83 11.09 -6.01
N ALA A 265 23.09 10.27 -5.26
CA ALA A 265 22.62 8.97 -5.70
C ALA A 265 21.50 9.02 -6.75
N GLY A 266 21.05 10.21 -7.20
CA GLY A 266 19.95 10.36 -8.16
C GLY A 266 18.58 10.01 -7.60
N VAL A 267 18.50 9.49 -6.37
CA VAL A 267 17.25 9.06 -5.73
C VAL A 267 16.27 10.23 -5.62
N LEU A 268 16.75 11.43 -5.30
CA LEU A 268 15.89 12.60 -5.21
C LEU A 268 15.52 13.16 -6.58
N ASP A 269 16.43 13.14 -7.56
CA ASP A 269 16.19 13.60 -8.92
C ASP A 269 15.21 12.68 -9.66
N ASP A 270 15.26 11.36 -9.44
CA ASP A 270 14.27 10.41 -9.95
C ASP A 270 12.91 10.61 -9.27
N LEU A 271 12.91 10.91 -7.96
CA LEU A 271 11.70 11.28 -7.22
C LEU A 271 11.08 12.61 -7.67
N LEU A 272 11.86 13.51 -8.30
CA LEU A 272 11.43 14.79 -8.84
C LEU A 272 11.09 14.72 -10.34
N ARG A 273 11.84 13.94 -11.14
CA ARG A 273 11.61 13.70 -12.58
C ARG A 273 10.44 12.76 -12.85
N GLU A 274 10.06 11.90 -11.90
CA GLU A 274 8.86 11.03 -11.97
C GLU A 274 7.54 11.82 -12.17
N GLU A 275 7.51 13.14 -11.98
CA GLU A 275 6.34 13.99 -12.30
C GLU A 275 6.24 14.38 -13.80
N SER A 276 7.30 14.19 -14.61
CA SER A 276 7.41 14.78 -15.95
C SER A 276 7.26 13.84 -17.17
N GLY A 277 7.10 12.53 -16.97
CA GLY A 277 6.47 11.64 -17.97
C GLY A 277 7.32 11.13 -19.16
N ALA A 278 7.17 9.81 -19.37
CA ALA A 278 7.35 9.00 -20.58
C ALA A 278 8.78 8.67 -21.08
N MET A 279 9.17 7.40 -20.93
CA MET A 279 10.05 6.72 -21.90
C MET A 279 9.73 5.22 -22.00
N ARG A 280 9.90 4.67 -23.21
CA ARG A 280 9.67 3.26 -23.59
C ARG A 280 11.02 2.55 -23.67
N SER A 281 11.24 1.49 -22.90
CA SER A 281 12.26 0.47 -23.19
C SER A 281 11.81 -0.93 -22.74
N GLU A 282 12.38 -1.95 -23.41
CA GLU A 282 12.09 -3.39 -23.30
C GLU A 282 12.98 -4.09 -22.27
N GLN A 283 13.06 -3.56 -21.05
CA GLN A 283 13.81 -4.15 -19.94
C GLN A 283 12.90 -4.81 -18.88
N PRO A 284 13.41 -5.75 -18.06
CA PRO A 284 12.66 -6.37 -16.97
C PRO A 284 12.06 -5.31 -16.05
N VAL A 285 10.76 -5.46 -15.78
CA VAL A 285 9.97 -4.41 -15.16
C VAL A 285 9.73 -4.76 -13.71
N ALA A 286 10.41 -4.08 -12.80
CA ALA A 286 9.98 -4.13 -11.40
C ALA A 286 8.76 -3.21 -11.22
N TRP A 287 7.87 -3.57 -10.31
CA TRP A 287 6.67 -2.78 -10.00
C TRP A 287 6.69 -2.35 -8.54
N ARG A 288 6.24 -1.12 -8.28
CA ARG A 288 6.17 -0.54 -6.94
C ARG A 288 4.75 -0.11 -6.64
N LEU A 289 4.12 -0.71 -5.63
CA LEU A 289 2.80 -0.31 -5.16
C LEU A 289 2.93 0.66 -3.98
N ARG A 290 2.24 1.80 -4.04
CA ARG A 290 2.00 2.67 -2.88
C ARG A 290 0.51 2.65 -2.51
N LEU A 291 0.26 2.54 -1.22
CA LEU A 291 -1.06 2.65 -0.62
C LEU A 291 -1.12 3.85 0.31
N TRP A 292 -2.28 4.49 0.37
CA TRP A 292 -2.60 5.47 1.40
C TRP A 292 -3.75 4.91 2.23
N LEU A 293 -3.51 4.77 3.54
CA LEU A 293 -4.54 4.37 4.49
C LEU A 293 -5.21 5.61 5.09
N ASP A 294 -6.52 5.56 5.27
CA ASP A 294 -7.28 6.60 5.93
C ASP A 294 -7.04 6.55 7.45
N ALA A 295 -6.67 7.70 8.02
CA ALA A 295 -6.33 7.84 9.43
C ALA A 295 -7.55 7.63 10.35
N THR A 296 -8.78 7.69 9.82
CA THR A 296 -9.99 7.50 10.62
C THR A 296 -10.17 6.08 11.17
N ASP A 297 -9.60 5.05 10.53
CA ASP A 297 -9.64 3.67 11.05
C ASP A 297 -8.54 3.38 12.08
N ALA A 298 -7.42 4.14 12.06
CA ALA A 298 -6.32 3.97 13.01
C ALA A 298 -6.74 4.25 14.48
N ARG A 299 -7.82 5.01 14.69
CA ARG A 299 -8.39 5.28 16.02
C ARG A 299 -9.09 4.08 16.67
N GLN A 300 -9.42 3.03 15.90
CA GLN A 300 -10.04 1.80 16.44
C GLN A 300 -9.02 0.71 16.79
N THR A 301 -7.79 0.82 16.28
CA THR A 301 -6.65 0.01 16.73
C THR A 301 -5.90 0.76 17.83
N ALA A 302 -5.61 0.12 18.97
CA ALA A 302 -5.15 0.75 20.21
C ALA A 302 -3.72 1.37 20.19
N VAL A 303 -3.30 2.03 19.12
CA VAL A 303 -2.00 2.72 19.01
C VAL A 303 -2.18 4.06 18.25
N PRO A 304 -2.33 5.20 18.96
CA PRO A 304 -2.69 6.49 18.35
C PRO A 304 -1.54 7.25 17.62
N GLU A 305 -0.32 6.69 17.52
CA GLU A 305 0.83 7.35 16.87
C GLU A 305 0.98 7.10 15.36
N GLN A 306 0.06 6.37 14.71
CA GLN A 306 0.19 5.96 13.29
C GLN A 306 -0.81 6.64 12.34
N ALA A 307 -0.94 7.96 12.45
CA ALA A 307 -1.76 8.72 11.49
C ALA A 307 -1.00 8.91 10.16
N MET A 308 -1.55 8.32 9.09
CA MET A 308 -1.05 8.33 7.70
C MET A 308 0.05 7.28 7.40
N LEU A 309 -0.35 6.01 7.39
CA LEU A 309 0.50 4.90 6.97
C LEU A 309 0.54 4.82 5.43
N VAL A 310 1.69 5.13 4.83
CA VAL A 310 1.97 4.85 3.41
C VAL A 310 2.72 3.53 3.32
N ARG A 311 2.05 2.42 2.99
CA ARG A 311 2.75 1.14 2.76
C ARG A 311 3.30 1.11 1.34
N GLN A 312 4.61 0.87 1.21
CA GLN A 312 5.27 0.65 -0.06
C GLN A 312 5.63 -0.82 -0.20
N VAL A 313 5.29 -1.43 -1.34
CA VAL A 313 5.67 -2.81 -1.67
C VAL A 313 6.35 -2.81 -3.04
N THR A 314 7.63 -3.16 -3.03
CA THR A 314 8.42 -3.41 -4.23
C THR A 314 8.28 -4.88 -4.62
N ILE A 315 8.05 -5.14 -5.90
CA ILE A 315 7.92 -6.48 -6.47
C ILE A 315 8.85 -6.53 -7.66
N GLN A 316 9.91 -7.33 -7.55
CA GLN A 316 10.81 -7.62 -8.67
C GLN A 316 10.24 -8.82 -9.43
N GLU A 317 10.13 -8.70 -10.76
CA GLU A 317 9.87 -9.86 -11.62
C GLU A 317 11.13 -10.73 -11.66
N THR A 318 11.08 -11.92 -11.05
CA THR A 318 12.09 -12.95 -11.30
C THR A 318 11.67 -13.73 -12.54
N HIS A 319 12.17 -13.36 -13.71
CA HIS A 319 12.10 -14.25 -14.87
C HIS A 319 13.06 -15.43 -14.63
N SER A 320 12.50 -16.58 -14.27
CA SER A 320 13.21 -17.85 -14.46
C SER A 320 13.04 -18.23 -15.94
N PRO A 321 14.14 -18.48 -16.68
CA PRO A 321 14.11 -18.78 -18.11
C PRO A 321 13.33 -20.07 -18.44
#